data_AF-A0AAE0FHW2-F1
#
_entry.id   AF-A0AAE0FHW2-F1
#
_cell.length_a   1.000
_cell.length_b   1.000
_cell.length_c   1.000
_cell.angle_alpha   90.00
_cell.angle_beta   90.00
_cell.angle_gamma   90.00
#
_symmetry.space_group_name_H-M   'P 1'
#
loop_
_entity.id
_entity.type
_entity.pdbx_description
1 polymer ?
#
loop_
_entity_poly.entity_id
_entity_poly.type
_entity_poly.pdbx_seq_one_letter_code
_entity_poly.pdbx_strand_id
1 'polypeptide(L)'
;MFQWASDKMQYKWRTLKEVVASSDRFSLEDTELLPAGRCAFMKKTLPPSPAYAWIKCNKDEDAAPCASSAASGEATYRGLPLCGCAKVMRDAGIIGVPGKYYGMPLSHMRIELLQRVEDFDTLIGNLRSLIGGR
;
A
#
# COMPACT_ATOMS: atom_id res chain seq x y z
N MET A 1 7.94 25.50 0.58
CA MET A 1 6.91 24.51 0.99
C MET A 1 6.67 23.43 -0.07
N PHE A 2 6.17 23.76 -1.26
CA PHE A 2 5.83 22.76 -2.30
C PHE A 2 6.98 21.89 -2.79
N GLN A 3 8.18 22.47 -2.98
CA GLN A 3 9.37 21.71 -3.37
C GLN A 3 9.70 20.63 -2.34
N TRP A 4 9.80 21.02 -1.06
CA TRP A 4 10.06 20.10 0.05
C TRP A 4 9.00 18.99 0.15
N ALA A 5 7.71 19.34 0.01
CA ALA A 5 6.63 18.36 0.04
C ALA A 5 6.75 17.36 -1.12
N SER A 6 7.07 17.84 -2.33
CA SER A 6 7.31 16.97 -3.48
C SER A 6 8.52 16.05 -3.23
N ASP A 7 9.62 16.57 -2.71
CA ASP A 7 10.83 15.78 -2.44
C ASP A 7 10.56 14.67 -1.41
N LYS A 8 9.77 14.96 -0.36
CA LYS A 8 9.36 13.97 0.63
C LYS A 8 8.44 12.91 0.05
N MET A 9 7.45 13.29 -0.75
CA MET A 9 6.54 12.31 -1.36
C MET A 9 7.22 11.47 -2.44
N GLN A 10 8.16 12.03 -3.19
CA GLN A 10 9.00 11.28 -4.14
C GLN A 10 9.90 10.28 -3.43
N TYR A 11 10.50 10.65 -2.30
CA TYR A 11 11.25 9.72 -1.45
C TYR A 11 10.37 8.53 -1.05
N LYS A 12 9.18 8.81 -0.49
CA LYS A 12 8.26 7.76 -0.05
C LYS A 12 7.84 6.83 -1.19
N TRP A 13 7.47 7.40 -2.34
CA TRP A 13 7.05 6.61 -3.50
C TRP A 13 8.19 5.74 -4.05
N ARG A 14 9.40 6.28 -4.16
CA ARG A 14 10.57 5.53 -4.63
C ARG A 14 10.91 4.39 -3.68
N THR A 15 11.01 4.65 -2.39
CA THR A 15 11.34 3.64 -1.39
C THR A 15 10.28 2.53 -1.32
N LEU A 16 9.00 2.88 -1.39
CA LEU A 16 7.93 1.88 -1.42
C LEU A 16 8.03 0.98 -2.66
N LYS A 17 8.26 1.57 -3.85
CA LYS A 17 8.44 0.80 -5.09
C LYS A 17 9.61 -0.15 -5.02
N GLU A 18 10.76 0.30 -4.52
CA GLU A 18 11.96 -0.54 -4.36
C GLU A 18 11.69 -1.74 -3.44
N VAL A 19 10.99 -1.52 -2.33
CA VAL A 19 10.67 -2.58 -1.36
C VAL A 19 9.66 -3.56 -1.94
N VAL A 20 8.57 -3.08 -2.56
CA VAL A 20 7.58 -3.98 -3.17
C VAL A 20 8.19 -4.77 -4.34
N ALA A 21 9.00 -4.13 -5.19
CA ALA A 21 9.67 -4.79 -6.31
C ALA A 21 10.72 -5.83 -5.90
N SER A 22 11.10 -5.91 -4.62
CA SER A 22 12.03 -6.92 -4.12
C SER A 22 11.38 -8.31 -3.93
N SER A 23 10.07 -8.44 -4.13
CA SER A 23 9.33 -9.70 -3.94
C SER A 23 8.08 -9.77 -4.81
N ASP A 24 7.76 -10.98 -5.26
CA ASP A 24 6.53 -11.23 -6.02
C ASP A 24 5.28 -11.32 -5.13
N ARG A 25 5.42 -11.24 -3.79
CA ARG A 25 4.30 -11.34 -2.84
C ARG A 25 3.30 -10.20 -2.98
N PHE A 26 3.77 -9.02 -3.37
CA PHE A 26 2.97 -7.82 -3.52
C PHE A 26 3.21 -7.17 -4.88
N SER A 27 2.17 -6.55 -5.43
CA SER A 27 2.29 -5.65 -6.58
C SER A 27 1.79 -4.27 -6.20
N LEU A 28 2.41 -3.24 -6.78
CA LEU A 28 1.85 -1.90 -6.78
C LEU A 28 1.03 -1.72 -8.05
N GLU A 29 -0.24 -1.37 -7.89
CA GLU A 29 -1.07 -0.94 -9.02
C GLU A 29 -0.66 0.48 -9.43
N ASP A 30 -1.00 0.88 -10.67
CA ASP A 30 -0.82 2.24 -11.20
C ASP A 30 0.63 2.72 -11.42
N THR A 31 1.66 1.87 -11.30
CA THR A 31 3.04 2.29 -11.57
C THR A 31 3.27 2.71 -13.02
N GLU A 32 2.58 2.09 -13.97
CA GLU A 32 2.66 2.42 -15.40
C GLU A 32 1.77 3.60 -15.80
N LEU A 33 0.69 3.85 -15.05
CA LEU A 33 -0.23 4.97 -15.28
C LEU A 33 0.31 6.30 -14.77
N LEU A 34 1.45 6.29 -14.08
CA LEU A 34 2.05 7.45 -13.44
C LEU A 34 3.41 7.80 -14.05
N PRO A 35 3.48 8.22 -15.34
CA PRO A 35 4.74 8.64 -15.95
C PRO A 35 5.22 9.97 -15.39
N ALA A 36 6.51 10.25 -15.56
CA ALA A 36 7.05 11.56 -15.28
C ALA A 36 6.45 12.61 -16.24
N GLY A 37 6.05 13.75 -15.71
CA GLY A 37 5.32 14.78 -16.47
C GLY A 37 5.88 16.18 -16.22
N ARG A 38 5.69 17.08 -17.20
CA ARG A 38 6.06 18.49 -17.05
C ARG A 38 5.09 19.19 -16.09
N CYS A 39 5.61 19.74 -15.00
CA CYS A 39 4.85 20.53 -14.04
C CYS A 39 4.98 22.02 -14.38
N ALA A 40 3.88 22.70 -14.71
CA ALA A 40 3.86 24.13 -15.02
C ALA A 40 4.23 25.00 -13.81
N PHE A 41 3.75 24.63 -12.62
CA PHE A 41 4.00 25.37 -11.38
C PHE A 41 5.50 25.37 -10.99
N MET A 42 6.14 24.20 -11.01
CA MET A 42 7.56 24.07 -10.66
C MET A 42 8.50 24.30 -11.86
N LYS A 43 7.96 24.45 -13.07
CA LYS A 43 8.71 24.62 -14.34
C LYS A 43 9.74 23.52 -14.62
N LYS A 44 9.50 22.30 -14.15
CA LYS A 44 10.37 21.13 -14.34
C LYS A 44 9.57 19.86 -14.59
N THR A 45 10.23 18.84 -15.13
CA THR A 45 9.66 17.49 -15.20
C THR A 45 9.77 16.85 -13.82
N LEU A 46 8.66 16.29 -13.34
CA LEU A 46 8.57 15.64 -12.03
C LEU A 46 8.19 14.17 -12.19
N PRO A 47 8.81 13.26 -11.42
CA PRO A 47 8.29 11.90 -11.27
C PRO A 47 6.98 11.91 -10.46
N PRO A 48 6.20 10.83 -10.51
CA PRO A 48 4.99 10.72 -9.71
C PRO A 48 5.29 10.71 -8.21
N SER A 49 4.39 11.32 -7.45
CA SER A 49 4.46 11.40 -5.99
C SER A 49 3.05 11.33 -5.38
N PRO A 50 2.35 10.18 -5.54
CA PRO A 50 0.96 10.04 -5.13
C PRO A 50 0.80 10.08 -3.61
N ALA A 51 -0.37 10.55 -3.16
CA ALA A 51 -0.74 10.57 -1.75
C ALA A 51 -1.05 9.17 -1.17
N TYR A 52 -1.45 8.24 -2.04
CA TYR A 52 -1.86 6.89 -1.69
C TYR A 52 -1.14 5.88 -2.58
N ALA A 53 -0.93 4.68 -2.04
CA ALA A 53 -0.45 3.53 -2.79
C ALA A 53 -1.51 2.43 -2.77
N TRP A 54 -1.72 1.80 -3.91
CA TRP A 54 -2.56 0.62 -4.04
C TRP A 54 -1.66 -0.61 -4.08
N ILE A 55 -1.69 -1.38 -2.99
CA ILE A 55 -0.94 -2.63 -2.89
C ILE A 55 -1.89 -3.80 -3.10
N LYS A 56 -1.55 -4.66 -4.04
CA LYS A 56 -2.23 -5.93 -4.29
C LYS A 56 -1.41 -7.06 -3.67
N CYS A 57 -2.06 -7.91 -2.88
CA CYS A 57 -1.49 -9.19 -2.46
C CYS A 57 -1.62 -10.21 -3.61
N ASN A 58 -0.52 -10.83 -4.01
CA ASN A 58 -0.49 -11.77 -5.14
C ASN A 58 -0.55 -13.24 -4.73
N LYS A 59 -0.05 -13.58 -3.52
CA LYS A 59 -0.03 -14.96 -3.04
C LYS A 59 -1.46 -15.44 -2.82
N ASP A 60 -1.82 -16.63 -3.33
CA ASP A 60 -3.20 -17.15 -3.26
C ASP A 60 -3.73 -17.24 -1.81
N GLU A 61 -2.88 -17.60 -0.85
CA GLU A 61 -3.21 -17.62 0.58
C GLU A 61 -3.58 -16.23 1.13
N ASP A 62 -2.90 -15.19 0.63
CA ASP A 62 -3.11 -13.79 1.03
C ASP A 62 -4.25 -13.15 0.19
N ALA A 63 -4.51 -13.64 -1.02
CA ALA A 63 -5.57 -13.14 -1.91
C ALA A 63 -6.91 -13.88 -1.74
N ALA A 64 -6.92 -14.97 -0.96
CA ALA A 64 -8.08 -15.83 -0.78
C ALA A 64 -9.30 -15.02 -0.33
N PRO A 65 -10.47 -15.19 -0.98
CA PRO A 65 -11.69 -14.57 -0.53
C PRO A 65 -12.03 -15.09 0.87
N CYS A 66 -12.40 -14.15 1.73
CA CYS A 66 -13.04 -14.45 3.00
C CYS A 66 -14.23 -15.38 2.76
N ALA A 67 -14.35 -16.47 3.53
CA ALA A 67 -15.53 -17.32 3.48
C ALA A 67 -16.79 -16.46 3.67
N SER A 68 -17.83 -16.75 2.88
CA SER A 68 -19.06 -15.96 2.80
C SER A 68 -19.85 -15.89 4.11
N SER A 69 -19.50 -16.73 5.09
CA SER A 69 -20.00 -16.69 6.45
C SER A 69 -18.89 -16.24 7.39
N ALA A 70 -18.73 -14.93 7.56
CA ALA A 70 -18.10 -14.45 8.78
C ALA A 70 -19.00 -14.93 9.94
N ALA A 71 -18.56 -15.96 10.65
CA ALA A 71 -19.30 -16.46 11.79
C ALA A 71 -19.43 -15.32 12.80
N SER A 72 -20.56 -15.24 13.48
CA SER A 72 -20.79 -14.27 14.56
C SER A 72 -19.74 -14.49 15.66
N GLY A 73 -18.68 -13.68 15.64
CA GLY A 73 -17.50 -13.80 16.52
C GLY A 73 -16.15 -13.61 15.82
N GLU A 74 -16.11 -13.53 14.49
CA GLU A 74 -14.85 -13.36 13.76
C GLU A 74 -14.33 -11.91 13.85
N ALA A 75 -13.01 -11.76 14.01
CA ALA A 75 -12.38 -10.44 14.09
C ALA A 75 -12.67 -9.64 12.82
N THR A 76 -13.06 -8.38 12.97
CA THR A 76 -13.27 -7.47 11.85
C THR A 76 -12.14 -6.44 11.74
N TYR A 77 -11.91 -5.95 10.53
CA TYR A 77 -11.03 -4.83 10.24
C TYR A 77 -11.80 -3.77 9.48
N ARG A 78 -11.97 -2.61 10.11
CA ARG A 78 -12.76 -1.48 9.59
C ARG A 78 -14.22 -1.83 9.28
N GLY A 79 -14.76 -2.94 9.80
CA GLY A 79 -16.12 -3.42 9.52
C GLY A 79 -16.20 -4.46 8.39
N LEU A 80 -15.05 -4.93 7.89
CA LEU A 80 -14.94 -6.08 7.00
C LEU A 80 -14.35 -7.29 7.74
N PRO A 81 -14.62 -8.53 7.30
CA PRO A 81 -13.96 -9.71 7.86
C PRO A 81 -12.42 -9.59 7.79
N LEU A 82 -11.72 -9.91 8.88
CA LEU A 82 -10.25 -9.88 8.94
C LEU A 82 -9.66 -11.16 8.32
N CYS A 83 -9.55 -11.19 6.99
CA CYS A 83 -9.00 -12.33 6.23
C CYS A 83 -8.23 -11.86 5.01
N GLY A 84 -7.49 -12.79 4.39
CA GLY A 84 -6.63 -12.54 3.25
C GLY A 84 -5.67 -11.37 3.49
N CYS A 85 -5.60 -10.46 2.53
CA CYS A 85 -4.61 -9.39 2.46
C CYS A 85 -4.73 -8.44 3.65
N ALA A 86 -5.95 -8.16 4.10
CA ALA A 86 -6.19 -7.32 5.28
C ALA A 86 -5.67 -7.95 6.57
N LYS A 87 -5.77 -9.28 6.71
CA LYS A 87 -5.23 -10.01 7.86
C LYS A 87 -3.71 -9.99 7.86
N VAL A 88 -3.10 -10.35 6.74
CA VAL A 88 -1.64 -10.41 6.55
C VAL A 88 -1.00 -9.05 6.84
N MET A 89 -1.56 -7.97 6.28
CA MET A 89 -1.10 -6.61 6.53
C MET A 89 -1.27 -6.23 8.00
N ARG A 90 -2.44 -6.51 8.61
CA ARG A 90 -2.70 -6.14 10.01
C ARG A 90 -1.80 -6.86 10.99
N ASP A 91 -1.58 -8.16 10.80
CA ASP A 91 -0.71 -8.98 11.65
C ASP A 91 0.75 -8.50 11.57
N ALA A 92 1.15 -7.95 10.41
CA ALA A 92 2.43 -7.30 10.21
C ALA A 92 2.50 -5.86 10.77
N GLY A 93 1.45 -5.37 11.42
CA GLY A 93 1.38 -3.99 11.91
C GLY A 93 1.24 -2.94 10.79
N ILE A 94 0.80 -3.34 9.59
CA ILE A 94 0.57 -2.45 8.45
C ILE A 94 -0.91 -2.05 8.42
N ILE A 95 -1.17 -0.76 8.58
CA ILE A 95 -2.53 -0.20 8.62
C ILE A 95 -2.87 0.38 7.24
N GLY A 96 -3.89 -0.18 6.60
CA GLY A 96 -4.42 0.30 5.31
C GLY A 96 -5.94 0.36 5.28
N VAL A 97 -6.51 0.79 4.16
CA VAL A 97 -7.95 0.72 3.90
C VAL A 97 -8.20 -0.38 2.86
N PRO A 98 -9.07 -1.36 3.13
CA PRO A 98 -9.41 -2.40 2.16
C PRO A 98 -9.97 -1.82 0.86
N GLY A 99 -9.57 -2.40 -0.26
CA GLY A 99 -10.00 -1.99 -1.60
C GLY A 99 -11.50 -2.09 -1.83
N LYS A 100 -12.20 -2.95 -1.07
CA LYS A 100 -13.66 -3.14 -1.16
C LYS A 100 -14.47 -1.87 -0.95
N TYR A 101 -13.97 -0.90 -0.17
CA TYR A 101 -14.62 0.41 -0.02
C TYR A 101 -14.59 1.27 -1.29
N TYR A 102 -13.74 0.91 -2.25
CA TYR A 102 -13.51 1.62 -3.51
C TYR A 102 -13.89 0.78 -4.73
N GLY A 103 -14.65 -0.31 -4.53
CA GLY A 103 -15.03 -1.23 -5.61
C GLY A 103 -13.91 -2.16 -6.08
N MET A 104 -12.76 -2.17 -5.41
CA MET A 104 -11.65 -3.09 -5.71
C MET A 104 -11.80 -4.41 -4.94
N PRO A 105 -11.21 -5.52 -5.42
CA PRO A 105 -11.20 -6.78 -4.70
C PRO A 105 -10.55 -6.67 -3.29
N LEU A 106 -10.90 -7.58 -2.38
CA LEU A 106 -10.31 -7.64 -1.02
C LEU A 106 -8.81 -7.95 -1.00
N SER A 107 -8.24 -8.38 -2.14
CA SER A 107 -6.80 -8.52 -2.33
C SER A 107 -6.06 -7.18 -2.47
N HIS A 108 -6.79 -6.06 -2.59
CA HIS A 108 -6.21 -4.73 -2.68
C HIS A 108 -6.32 -3.98 -1.35
N MET A 109 -5.28 -3.25 -1.02
CA MET A 109 -5.17 -2.39 0.15
C MET A 109 -4.67 -1.02 -0.27
N ARG A 110 -5.36 0.03 0.18
CA ARG A 110 -4.91 1.40 0.01
C ARG A 110 -4.09 1.83 1.22
N ILE A 111 -2.84 2.20 0.99
CA ILE A 111 -1.93 2.71 2.02
C ILE A 111 -1.76 4.21 1.84
N GLU A 112 -1.82 4.96 2.94
CA GLU A 112 -1.61 6.40 2.94
C GLU A 112 -0.13 6.74 3.07
N LEU A 113 0.38 7.62 2.20
CA LEU A 113 1.77 8.08 2.20
C LEU A 113 1.94 9.49 2.78
N LEU A 114 0.85 10.16 3.15
CA LEU A 114 0.85 11.55 3.65
C LEU A 114 1.23 11.68 5.14
N GLN A 115 1.33 10.57 5.86
CA GLN A 115 1.69 10.55 7.29
C GLN A 115 3.12 11.07 7.55
N ARG A 116 3.59 11.08 8.79
CA ARG A 116 4.96 11.55 9.07
C ARG A 116 6.01 10.61 8.47
N VAL A 117 7.26 11.06 8.46
CA VAL A 117 8.37 10.27 7.89
C VAL A 117 8.62 9.03 8.75
N GLU A 118 8.52 9.16 10.07
CA GLU A 118 8.72 8.08 11.04
C GLU A 118 7.64 7.00 10.91
N ASP A 119 6.39 7.42 10.68
CA ASP A 119 5.27 6.51 10.42
C ASP A 119 5.49 5.74 9.09
N PHE A 120 6.04 6.42 8.07
CA PHE A 120 6.40 5.79 6.80
C PHE A 120 7.58 4.81 6.94
N ASP A 121 8.62 5.18 7.69
CA ASP A 121 9.77 4.29 7.91
C ASP A 121 9.36 3.02 8.68
N THR A 122 8.40 3.14 9.61
CA THR A 122 7.77 2.00 10.30
C THR A 122 7.02 1.10 9.31
N LEU A 123 6.19 1.69 8.44
CA LEU A 123 5.52 0.95 7.35
C LEU A 123 6.51 0.17 6.49
N ILE A 124 7.62 0.80 6.08
CA ILE A 124 8.66 0.16 5.26
C ILE A 124 9.36 -0.97 6.02
N GLY A 125 9.67 -0.79 7.31
CA GLY A 125 10.25 -1.83 8.16
C GLY A 125 9.34 -3.06 8.27
N ASN A 126 8.04 -2.83 8.47
CA ASN A 126 7.04 -3.88 8.54
C ASN A 126 6.90 -4.62 7.19
N LEU A 127 6.85 -3.88 6.07
CA LEU A 127 6.80 -4.47 4.73
C LEU A 127 8.03 -5.33 4.44
N ARG A 128 9.24 -4.84 4.77
CA ARG A 128 10.48 -5.61 4.60
C ARG A 128 10.49 -6.88 5.43
N SER A 129 10.00 -6.82 6.66
CA SER A 129 9.89 -8.00 7.54
C SER A 129 8.89 -9.02 6.97
N LEU A 130 7.79 -8.54 6.38
CA LEU A 130 6.77 -9.38 5.75
C LEU A 130 7.24 -10.03 4.43
N ILE A 131 8.15 -9.36 3.72
CA ILE A 131 8.76 -9.85 2.48
C ILE A 131 9.92 -10.81 2.77
N GLY A 132 10.76 -10.50 3.77
CA GLY A 132 11.94 -11.28 4.13
C GLY A 132 11.69 -12.42 5.12
N GLY A 133 10.53 -12.42 5.80
CA GLY A 133 10.10 -13.48 6.69
C GLY A 133 9.64 -14.71 5.90
N ARG A 134 10.45 -15.77 5.96
CA ARG A 134 10.14 -17.11 5.45
C ARG A 134 9.38 -17.91 6.50
#